data_AF-A0A257PED1-F1
#
_entry.id   AF-A0A257PED1-F1
#
_cell.length_a   1.000
_cell.length_b   1.000
_cell.length_c   1.000
_cell.angle_alpha   90.00
_cell.angle_beta   90.00
_cell.angle_gamma   90.00
#
_symmetry.space_group_name_H-M   'P 1'
#
loop_
_entity.id
_entity.type
_entity.pdbx_description
1 polymer ?
#
loop_
_entity_poly.entity_id
_entity_poly.type
_entity_poly.pdbx_seq_one_letter_code
_entity_poly.pdbx_strand_id
1 'polypeptide(L)' 'MKIVACNSNRPLAEAVAAGLNLPLARASVRRFADMEVFVEIHENMRGEDV' A
#
# COMPACT_ATOMS: atom_id res chain seq x y z
N MET A 1 10.52 -8.30 2.20
CA MET A 1 9.93 -7.16 2.92
C MET A 1 9.14 -6.32 1.93
N LYS A 2 7.91 -5.96 2.27
CA LYS A 2 6.97 -5.23 1.41
C LYS A 2 6.42 -4.01 2.14
N ILE A 3 6.49 -2.84 1.51
CA ILE A 3 5.96 -1.61 2.10
C ILE A 3 4.55 -1.39 1.57
N VAL A 4 3.57 -1.28 2.46
CA VAL A 4 2.17 -1.00 2.11
C VAL A 4 1.79 0.39 2.61
N ALA A 5 1.15 1.17 1.75
CA ALA A 5 0.54 2.45 2.15
C ALA A 5 -0.89 2.56 1.63
N CYS A 6 -1.77 3.03 2.51
CA CYS A 6 -3.16 3.34 2.18
C CYS A 6 -3.26 4.77 1.60
N ASN A 7 -4.34 5.49 1.92
CA ASN A 7 -4.68 6.76 1.25
C ASN A 7 -4.21 8.02 2.00
N SER A 8 -3.55 7.89 3.15
CA SER A 8 -3.23 9.04 4.00
C SER A 8 -2.16 9.94 3.37
N ASN A 9 -1.03 9.36 2.96
CA ASN A 9 0.09 10.12 2.38
C ASN A 9 0.96 9.24 1.48
N ARG A 10 0.53 9.09 0.23
CA ARG A 10 1.23 8.29 -0.78
C ARG A 10 2.61 8.84 -1.16
N PRO A 11 2.80 10.17 -1.33
CA PRO A 11 4.14 10.74 -1.58
C PRO A 11 5.16 10.43 -0.49
N LEU A 12 4.74 10.47 0.79
CA LEU A 12 5.62 10.12 1.91
C LEU A 12 6.02 8.64 1.86
N ALA A 13 5.07 7.74 1.60
CA ALA A 13 5.35 6.32 1.48
C ALA A 13 6.29 6.00 0.32
N GLU A 14 6.12 6.68 -0.83
CA GLU A 14 7.02 6.57 -1.98
C GLU A 14 8.44 7.05 -1.65
N ALA A 15 8.58 8.15 -0.90
CA ALA A 15 9.89 8.65 -0.46
C ALA A 15 10.60 7.67 0.50
N VAL A 16 9.88 7.06 1.43
CA VAL A 16 10.42 6.02 2.34
C VAL A 16 10.83 4.78 1.56
N ALA A 17 9.99 4.32 0.64
CA ALA A 17 10.26 3.16 -0.20
C ALA A 17 11.49 3.40 -1.10
N ALA A 18 11.61 4.58 -1.70
CA ALA A 18 12.78 5.00 -2.46
C ALA A 18 14.05 5.05 -1.59
N GLY A 19 13.97 5.58 -0.36
CA GLY A 19 15.09 5.59 0.58
C GLY A 19 15.60 4.19 0.97
N LEU A 20 14.72 3.19 0.93
CA LEU A 20 15.04 1.78 1.17
C LEU A 20 15.36 1.00 -0.11
N ASN A 21 15.35 1.64 -1.29
CA ASN A 21 15.45 0.99 -2.61
C ASN A 21 14.45 -0.16 -2.80
N LEU A 22 13.25 -0.03 -2.24
CA LEU A 22 12.16 -0.98 -2.37
C LEU A 22 10.98 -0.34 -3.11
N PRO A 23 10.24 -1.10 -3.94
CA PRO A 23 8.99 -0.61 -4.50
C PRO A 23 7.87 -0.58 -3.45
N LEU A 24 7.00 0.44 -3.53
CA LEU A 24 5.75 0.46 -2.77
C LEU A 24 4.79 -0.59 -3.32
N ALA A 25 4.19 -1.39 -2.45
CA ALA A 25 3.23 -2.42 -2.85
C ALA A 25 2.02 -1.81 -3.54
N ARG A 26 1.62 -2.40 -4.67
CA ARG A 26 0.44 -1.97 -5.42
C ARG A 26 -0.82 -2.38 -4.66
N ALA A 27 -1.45 -1.39 -4.03
CA ALA A 27 -2.76 -1.53 -3.40
C ALA A 27 -3.76 -0.51 -3.93
N SER A 28 -5.03 -0.93 -3.99
CA SER A 28 -6.19 -0.09 -4.30
C SER A 28 -7.03 0.06 -3.05
N VAL A 29 -7.29 1.31 -2.65
CA VAL A 29 -8.18 1.61 -1.51
C VAL A 29 -9.23 2.59 -1.98
N ARG A 30 -10.50 2.18 -1.91
CA ARG A 30 -11.65 3.02 -2.30
C ARG A 30 -12.74 2.93 -1.24
N ARG A 31 -13.69 3.86 -1.29
CA ARG A 31 -14.88 3.83 -0.44
C ARG A 31 -16.11 3.52 -1.28
N PHE A 32 -17.02 2.74 -0.72
CA PHE A 32 -18.34 2.52 -1.27
C PHE A 32 -19.29 3.67 -0.90
N ALA A 33 -20.46 3.70 -1.55
CA ALA A 33 -21.45 4.77 -1.35
C ALA A 33 -22.06 4.78 0.07
N ASP A 34 -22.02 3.65 0.76
CA ASP A 34 -22.43 3.43 2.15
C ASP A 34 -21.31 3.69 3.17
N MET A 35 -20.17 4.25 2.72
CA MET A 35 -18.97 4.55 3.53
C MET A 35 -18.13 3.34 3.95
N GLU A 36 -18.44 2.14 3.48
CA GLU A 36 -17.55 1.00 3.66
C GLU A 36 -16.22 1.19 2.91
N VAL A 37 -15.13 0.63 3.45
CA VAL A 37 -13.78 0.76 2.87
C VAL A 37 -13.39 -0.55 2.20
N PHE A 38 -13.08 -0.47 0.91
CA PHE A 38 -12.53 -1.56 0.12
C PHE A 38 -11.01 -1.40 0.02
N VAL A 39 -10.28 -2.49 0.30
CA VAL A 39 -8.82 -2.58 0.16
C VAL A 39 -8.48 -3.84 -0.62
N GLU A 40 -7.65 -3.70 -1.66
CA GLU A 40 -7.15 -4.82 -2.46
C GLU A 40 -5.65 -4.65 -2.71
N ILE A 41 -4.88 -5.71 -2.48
CA ILE A 41 -3.43 -5.75 -2.73
C ILE A 41 -3.19 -6.60 -3.98
N HIS A 42 -2.55 -6.02 -4.98
CA HIS A 42 -2.30 -6.62 -6.30
C HIS A 42 -1.00 -7.44 -6.35
N GLU A 43 -0.48 -7.82 -5.20
CA GLU A 43 0.81 -8.51 -5.06
C GLU A 43 0.71 -9.66 -4.05
N ASN A 44 1.54 -10.69 -4.23
CA ASN A 44 1.66 -11.75 -3.24
C ASN A 44 2.40 -11.22 -1.99
N MET A 45 1.77 -11.35 -0.84
CA MET A 45 2.28 -10.89 0.46
C MET A 45 2.66 -12.05 1.39
N ARG A 46 2.43 -13.31 0.99
CA ARG A 46 2.62 -14.46 1.88
C ARG A 46 4.10 -14.70 2.15
N GLY A 47 4.48 -14.74 3.43
CA GLY A 47 5.86 -14.99 3.85
C GLY A 47 6.76 -13.76 3.73
N GLU A 48 6.19 -12.60 3.39
CA GLU A 48 6.87 -11.32 3.40
C GLU A 48 6.74 -10.65 4.76
N ASP A 49 7.78 -9.91 5.16
CA ASP A 49 7.75 -8.95 6.26
C ASP A 49 7.07 -7.65 5.78
N VAL A 50 6.03 -7.18 6.48
CA VAL A 50 5.11 -6.12 6.02
C VAL A 50 5.04 -4.97 7.00
#